data_AF-A0A6N1X7M2-F1
#
_entry.id   AF-A0A6N1X7M2-F1
#
_cell.length_a   1.000
_cell.length_b   1.000
_cell.length_c   1.000
_cell.angle_alpha   90.00
_cell.angle_beta   90.00
_cell.angle_gamma   90.00
#
_symmetry.space_group_name_H-M   'P 1'
#
loop_
_entity.id
_entity.type
_entity.pdbx_description
1 polymer ?
#
loop_
_entity_poly.entity_id
_entity_poly.type
_entity_poly.pdbx_seq_one_letter_code
_entity_poly.pdbx_strand_id
1 'polypeptide(L)'
;MPQSPEPFAFPVVHALDFSAWKRSAVRQCFPRSRVVFVSSVAEVPAGGVLAAWGMKPFGGELAAGVRVLRIEDGFLRSVGLGVDLIRPMSWVVDGRGIYYDATRPSDLEHLLSTMPFDAATVQRAARLRERVVAQGLTKYNTGGQRWQRPAAAASVVLVPGQVESDASLAYGAPGIRSNMALLQAARAAHPDAYLVYKPHPDVLAGLRARGADEQEALRWCDEVVEHAPMGDLLMAVDWVHVLTSLAGFEALLRGKAVTCHGQPFYSGWGLTQDMLPNVRRTRRLALDELVAGALIGYPVYLSRTGSGQLEPEQALDELVAWRERDGGKLPWWRKLFRVVLRQVVGVR
;
A
#
# COMPACT_ATOMS: atom_id res chain seq x y z
N MET A 1 14.82 -12.37 -23.39
CA MET A 1 13.43 -12.55 -22.93
C MET A 1 12.53 -11.80 -23.88
N PRO A 2 11.45 -12.42 -24.42
CA PRO A 2 10.49 -11.67 -25.20
C PRO A 2 9.82 -10.67 -24.25
N GLN A 3 9.84 -9.40 -24.60
CA GLN A 3 9.08 -8.37 -23.91
C GLN A 3 7.62 -8.84 -23.86
N SER A 4 7.11 -9.14 -22.66
CA SER A 4 5.68 -9.27 -22.43
C SER A 4 4.99 -8.07 -23.10
N PRO A 5 3.90 -8.25 -23.87
CA PRO A 5 3.22 -7.12 -24.49
C PRO A 5 2.89 -6.12 -23.37
N GLU A 6 3.57 -4.97 -23.36
CA GLU A 6 3.48 -4.03 -22.26
C GLU A 6 2.01 -3.64 -22.11
N PRO A 7 1.39 -3.94 -20.96
CA PRO A 7 0.01 -3.57 -20.75
C PRO A 7 -0.05 -2.04 -20.83
N PHE A 8 -1.08 -1.52 -21.52
CA PHE A 8 -1.38 -0.08 -21.62
C PHE A 8 -0.70 0.74 -22.75
N ALA A 9 -0.29 0.12 -23.86
CA ALA A 9 0.05 0.85 -25.08
C ALA A 9 -1.21 1.38 -25.81
N PHE A 10 -1.84 2.43 -25.27
CA PHE A 10 -2.97 3.11 -25.92
C PHE A 10 -2.50 4.36 -26.69
N PRO A 11 -3.12 4.73 -27.82
CA PRO A 11 -2.76 5.98 -28.51
C PRO A 11 -2.99 7.24 -27.65
N VAL A 12 -4.13 7.29 -26.95
CA VAL A 12 -4.54 8.42 -26.10
C VAL A 12 -5.10 7.88 -24.78
N VAL A 13 -4.67 8.47 -23.66
CA VAL A 13 -5.21 8.21 -22.32
C VAL A 13 -5.74 9.51 -21.74
N HIS A 14 -7.01 9.52 -21.34
CA HIS A 14 -7.66 10.66 -20.70
C HIS A 14 -7.52 10.53 -19.18
N ALA A 15 -6.73 11.38 -18.55
CA ALA A 15 -6.47 11.35 -17.12
C ALA A 15 -7.40 12.32 -16.37
N LEU A 16 -8.37 11.79 -15.64
CA LEU A 16 -9.41 12.55 -14.96
C LEU A 16 -8.95 13.08 -13.60
N ASP A 17 -9.15 14.38 -13.38
CA ASP A 17 -8.97 15.08 -12.09
C ASP A 17 -7.59 14.91 -11.42
N PHE A 18 -6.55 14.69 -12.22
CA PHE A 18 -5.19 14.67 -11.73
C PHE A 18 -4.66 16.09 -11.52
N SER A 19 -4.44 16.44 -10.25
CA SER A 19 -3.74 17.65 -9.81
C SER A 19 -2.41 17.85 -10.54
N ALA A 20 -2.01 19.10 -10.77
CA ALA A 20 -0.80 19.46 -11.53
C ALA A 20 0.46 18.70 -11.09
N TRP A 21 0.65 18.51 -9.78
CA TRP A 21 1.82 17.81 -9.23
C TRP A 21 1.89 16.31 -9.60
N LYS A 22 0.74 15.64 -9.83
CA LYS A 22 0.68 14.23 -10.26
C LYS A 22 0.87 14.06 -11.76
N ARG A 23 0.66 15.11 -12.56
CA ARG A 23 0.61 15.01 -14.04
C ARG A 23 1.91 14.45 -14.63
N SER A 24 3.06 14.81 -14.08
CA SER A 24 4.35 14.25 -14.51
C SER A 24 4.42 12.74 -14.26
N ALA A 25 3.94 12.28 -13.10
CA ALA A 25 3.91 10.85 -12.77
C ALA A 25 2.95 10.07 -13.67
N VAL A 26 1.75 10.61 -13.92
CA VAL A 26 0.77 9.99 -14.82
C VAL A 26 1.35 9.84 -16.23
N ARG A 27 2.05 10.85 -16.76
CA ARG A 27 2.72 10.73 -18.07
C ARG A 27 3.77 9.62 -18.08
N GLN A 28 4.54 9.47 -17.00
CA GLN A 28 5.55 8.41 -16.91
C GLN A 28 4.93 7.00 -16.73
N CYS A 29 3.69 6.90 -16.26
CA CYS A 29 2.94 5.63 -16.28
C CYS A 29 2.58 5.20 -17.70
N PHE A 30 2.48 6.14 -18.65
CA PHE A 30 2.07 5.90 -20.04
C PHE A 30 3.08 6.49 -21.04
N PRO A 31 4.34 6.03 -21.06
CA PRO A 31 5.42 6.65 -21.85
C PRO A 31 5.18 6.59 -23.36
N ARG A 32 4.33 5.65 -23.82
CA ARG A 32 3.98 5.45 -25.24
C ARG A 32 2.61 6.03 -25.63
N SER A 33 1.95 6.73 -24.72
CA SER A 33 0.60 7.27 -24.95
C SER A 33 0.59 8.79 -24.86
N ARG A 34 -0.25 9.44 -25.67
CA ARG A 34 -0.58 10.85 -25.46
C ARG A 34 -1.54 10.96 -24.27
N VAL A 35 -1.05 11.51 -23.15
CA VAL A 35 -1.90 11.75 -21.97
C VAL A 35 -2.58 13.11 -22.07
N VAL A 36 -3.92 13.09 -22.13
CA VAL A 36 -4.78 14.28 -22.11
C VAL A 36 -5.39 14.40 -20.72
N PHE A 37 -5.24 15.53 -20.04
CA PHE A 37 -5.84 15.74 -18.73
C PHE A 37 -7.22 16.36 -18.88
N VAL A 38 -8.22 15.71 -18.28
CA VAL A 38 -9.63 16.10 -18.37
C VAL A 38 -10.20 16.33 -16.97
N SER A 39 -11.28 17.10 -16.90
CA SER A 39 -12.03 17.41 -15.67
C SER A 39 -13.41 16.79 -15.62
N SER A 40 -13.88 16.24 -16.74
CA SER A 40 -15.15 15.55 -16.85
C SER A 40 -15.02 14.29 -17.70
N VAL A 41 -15.75 13.25 -17.32
CA VAL A 41 -15.83 12.04 -18.14
C VAL A 41 -16.53 12.25 -19.48
N ALA A 42 -17.31 13.32 -19.63
CA ALA A 42 -17.91 13.69 -20.91
C ALA A 42 -16.87 14.08 -21.98
N GLU A 43 -15.64 14.43 -21.56
CA GLU A 43 -14.52 14.71 -22.46
C GLU A 43 -13.87 13.43 -23.01
N VAL A 44 -14.25 12.26 -22.50
CA VAL A 44 -13.72 10.96 -22.94
C VAL A 44 -14.60 10.40 -24.07
N PRO A 45 -14.06 10.18 -25.28
CA PRO A 45 -14.85 9.67 -26.39
C PRO A 45 -15.28 8.22 -26.17
N ALA A 46 -16.35 7.80 -26.84
CA ALA A 46 -16.77 6.40 -26.90
C ALA A 46 -15.62 5.50 -27.38
N GLY A 47 -15.46 4.33 -26.76
CA GLY A 47 -14.32 3.43 -26.99
C GLY A 47 -12.97 3.96 -26.50
N GLY A 48 -12.93 5.14 -25.88
CA GLY A 48 -11.71 5.77 -25.36
C GLY A 48 -11.16 5.10 -24.10
N VAL A 49 -10.04 5.63 -23.62
CA VAL A 49 -9.38 5.15 -22.40
C VAL A 49 -9.38 6.26 -21.35
N LEU A 50 -9.91 5.95 -20.17
CA LEU A 50 -9.96 6.80 -19.00
C LEU A 50 -8.99 6.27 -17.94
N ALA A 51 -8.06 7.09 -17.47
CA ALA A 51 -7.27 6.83 -16.28
C ALA A 51 -7.83 7.65 -15.10
N ALA A 52 -8.11 6.98 -13.99
CA ALA A 52 -8.67 7.59 -12.78
C ALA A 52 -7.95 7.10 -11.52
N TRP A 53 -7.91 7.93 -10.47
CA TRP A 53 -7.24 7.59 -9.22
C TRP A 53 -8.09 6.70 -8.32
N GLY A 54 -7.64 5.48 -8.06
CA GLY A 54 -8.30 4.50 -7.19
C GLY A 54 -9.79 4.37 -7.48
N MET A 55 -10.60 4.13 -6.44
CA MET A 55 -12.05 3.98 -6.55
C MET A 55 -12.83 5.29 -6.45
N LYS A 56 -12.21 6.43 -6.79
CA LYS A 56 -12.94 7.72 -6.78
C LYS A 56 -14.12 7.68 -7.77
N PRO A 57 -15.32 8.15 -7.37
CA PRO A 57 -16.44 8.31 -8.28
C PRO A 57 -16.09 9.26 -9.43
N PHE A 58 -16.61 8.99 -10.62
CA PHE A 58 -16.29 9.76 -11.82
C PHE A 58 -17.11 11.05 -11.99
N GLY A 59 -18.21 11.22 -11.24
CA GLY A 59 -19.05 12.41 -11.33
C GLY A 59 -19.92 12.51 -12.59
N GLY A 60 -20.13 11.41 -13.32
CA GLY A 60 -20.96 11.36 -14.52
C GLY A 60 -21.01 9.95 -15.12
N GLU A 61 -21.77 9.80 -16.21
CA GLU A 61 -21.84 8.55 -16.97
C GLU A 61 -20.73 8.48 -18.02
N LEU A 62 -20.12 7.30 -18.15
CA LEU A 62 -19.11 7.05 -19.17
C LEU A 62 -19.77 6.82 -20.53
N ALA A 63 -19.15 7.33 -21.59
CA ALA A 63 -19.53 6.97 -22.95
C ALA A 63 -19.38 5.44 -23.18
N ALA A 64 -20.15 4.90 -24.13
CA ALA A 64 -20.14 3.48 -24.43
C ALA A 64 -18.73 2.97 -24.78
N GLY A 65 -18.36 1.81 -24.25
CA GLY A 65 -17.10 1.13 -24.57
C GLY A 65 -15.84 1.78 -23.97
N VAL A 66 -15.95 2.80 -23.10
CA VAL A 66 -14.78 3.39 -22.43
C VAL A 66 -14.08 2.34 -21.55
N ARG A 67 -12.77 2.18 -21.76
CA ARG A 67 -11.91 1.37 -20.90
C ARG A 67 -11.39 2.20 -19.73
N VAL A 68 -11.56 1.69 -18.52
CA VAL A 68 -11.10 2.35 -17.29
C VAL A 68 -9.79 1.73 -16.81
N LEU A 69 -8.80 2.57 -16.55
CA LEU A 69 -7.57 2.25 -15.85
C LEU A 69 -7.59 2.92 -14.48
N ARG A 70 -7.37 2.14 -13.42
CA ARG A 70 -7.27 2.61 -12.04
C ARG A 70 -5.81 2.78 -11.67
N ILE A 71 -5.46 3.97 -11.20
CA ILE A 71 -4.11 4.31 -10.78
C ILE A 71 -4.07 4.48 -9.27
N GLU A 72 -3.04 3.95 -8.62
CA GLU A 72 -2.74 4.18 -7.20
C GLU A 72 -1.23 4.26 -6.96
N ASP A 73 -0.83 4.71 -5.77
CA ASP A 73 0.45 4.43 -5.15
C ASP A 73 0.68 2.90 -5.12
N GLY A 74 1.89 2.49 -5.52
CA GLY A 74 2.37 1.13 -5.37
C GLY A 74 2.96 0.85 -3.99
N PHE A 75 3.55 -0.33 -3.82
CA PHE A 75 3.87 -0.86 -2.49
C PHE A 75 5.23 -0.40 -1.95
N LEU A 76 6.21 -0.13 -2.81
CA LEU A 76 7.51 0.45 -2.42
C LEU A 76 7.46 1.97 -2.55
N ARG A 77 6.98 2.63 -1.50
CA ARG A 77 6.60 4.04 -1.57
C ARG A 77 7.76 5.01 -1.37
N SER A 78 8.39 5.00 -0.19
CA SER A 78 9.43 5.99 0.17
C SER A 78 10.31 5.55 1.34
N VAL A 79 11.49 6.16 1.41
CA VAL A 79 12.34 6.08 2.61
C VAL A 79 12.08 7.26 3.52
N GLY A 80 12.07 7.01 4.83
CA GLY A 80 12.18 8.00 5.91
C GLY A 80 11.02 8.97 6.17
N LEU A 81 9.95 9.00 5.37
CA LEU A 81 9.10 10.19 5.33
C LEU A 81 7.63 9.81 5.11
N GLY A 82 6.94 9.43 6.18
CA GLY A 82 5.48 9.26 6.16
C GLY A 82 4.78 10.52 5.65
N VAL A 83 3.64 10.38 4.97
CA VAL A 83 2.68 11.43 4.51
C VAL A 83 3.21 12.69 3.79
N ASP A 84 4.50 12.99 3.79
CA ASP A 84 5.04 14.32 3.56
C ASP A 84 5.41 14.57 2.10
N LEU A 85 4.39 14.63 1.22
CA LEU A 85 4.48 15.27 -0.11
C LEU A 85 5.67 14.80 -0.97
N ILE A 86 6.11 13.57 -0.79
CA ILE A 86 7.14 12.94 -1.60
C ILE A 86 6.44 12.12 -2.66
N ARG A 87 6.83 12.38 -3.90
CA ARG A 87 6.35 11.63 -5.04
C ARG A 87 6.69 10.14 -4.83
N PRO A 88 5.69 9.26 -4.79
CA PRO A 88 5.95 7.83 -4.68
C PRO A 88 6.68 7.36 -5.94
N MET A 89 7.66 6.48 -5.76
CA MET A 89 8.41 5.90 -6.88
C MET A 89 7.67 4.70 -7.46
N SER A 90 6.92 3.96 -6.65
CA SER A 90 6.07 2.86 -7.10
C SER A 90 4.65 3.36 -7.34
N TRP A 91 4.10 3.07 -8.52
CA TRP A 91 2.73 3.34 -8.95
C TRP A 91 2.13 2.06 -9.49
N VAL A 92 0.81 1.93 -9.49
CA VAL A 92 0.11 0.82 -10.13
C VAL A 92 -0.85 1.35 -11.17
N VAL A 93 -1.04 0.60 -12.24
CA VAL A 93 -2.05 0.85 -13.27
C VAL A 93 -2.80 -0.46 -13.47
N ASP A 94 -4.10 -0.45 -13.23
CA ASP A 94 -4.93 -1.65 -13.23
C ASP A 94 -6.13 -1.46 -14.17
N GLY A 95 -6.24 -2.30 -15.18
CA GLY A 95 -7.31 -2.29 -16.18
C GLY A 95 -8.50 -3.18 -15.87
N ARG A 96 -8.47 -3.97 -14.77
CA ARG A 96 -9.57 -4.87 -14.37
C ARG A 96 -10.31 -4.40 -13.13
N GLY A 97 -9.58 -3.81 -12.19
CA GLY A 97 -10.08 -3.39 -10.89
C GLY A 97 -9.02 -2.55 -10.19
N ILE A 98 -8.72 -2.88 -8.93
CA ILE A 98 -7.57 -2.34 -8.21
C ILE A 98 -7.21 -3.30 -7.07
N TYR A 99 -5.93 -3.41 -6.71
CA TYR A 99 -5.43 -4.44 -5.78
C TYR A 99 -6.15 -4.55 -4.43
N TYR A 100 -6.69 -3.45 -3.90
CA TYR A 100 -7.39 -3.44 -2.61
C TYR A 100 -8.89 -3.73 -2.70
N ASP A 101 -9.46 -3.79 -3.92
CA ASP A 101 -10.86 -4.13 -4.12
C ASP A 101 -11.03 -5.65 -4.19
N ALA A 102 -11.51 -6.24 -3.10
CA ALA A 102 -11.79 -7.67 -3.02
C ALA A 102 -13.18 -8.04 -3.57
N THR A 103 -14.00 -7.07 -4.02
CA THR A 103 -15.33 -7.35 -4.58
C THR A 103 -15.29 -7.84 -6.03
N ARG A 104 -14.18 -7.59 -6.74
CA ARG A 104 -13.98 -7.97 -8.14
C ARG A 104 -12.51 -8.39 -8.41
N PRO A 105 -12.20 -9.03 -9.55
CA PRO A 105 -10.82 -9.30 -9.93
C PRO A 105 -10.02 -8.01 -10.20
N SER A 106 -8.72 -8.06 -9.93
CA SER A 106 -7.74 -7.03 -10.28
C SER A 106 -6.68 -7.61 -11.23
N ASP A 107 -5.90 -6.75 -11.88
CA ASP A 107 -4.75 -7.22 -12.66
C ASP A 107 -3.72 -7.94 -11.78
N LEU A 108 -3.55 -7.50 -10.52
CA LEU A 108 -2.69 -8.20 -9.56
C LEU A 108 -3.23 -9.59 -9.22
N GLU A 109 -4.52 -9.72 -8.91
CA GLU A 109 -5.14 -11.03 -8.63
C GLU A 109 -4.99 -11.98 -9.81
N HIS A 110 -5.16 -11.47 -11.03
CA HIS A 110 -4.95 -12.27 -12.23
C HIS A 110 -3.48 -12.66 -12.43
N LEU A 111 -2.55 -11.73 -12.26
CA LEU A 111 -1.12 -11.98 -12.36
C LEU A 111 -0.69 -13.08 -11.39
N LEU A 112 -1.07 -12.94 -10.11
CA LEU A 112 -0.78 -13.93 -9.07
C LEU A 112 -1.41 -15.30 -9.37
N SER A 113 -2.60 -15.33 -9.96
CA SER A 113 -3.27 -16.57 -10.33
C SER A 113 -2.60 -17.29 -11.50
N THR A 114 -2.09 -16.55 -12.49
CA THR A 114 -1.76 -17.10 -13.82
C THR A 114 -0.26 -17.11 -14.15
N MET A 115 0.55 -16.32 -13.47
CA MET A 115 1.98 -16.24 -13.75
C MET A 115 2.68 -17.57 -13.43
N PRO A 116 3.55 -18.09 -14.31
CA PRO A 116 4.20 -19.39 -14.12
C PRO A 116 5.32 -19.37 -13.05
N PHE A 117 5.78 -18.19 -12.61
CA PHE A 117 6.84 -17.97 -11.62
C PHE A 117 8.06 -18.90 -11.82
N ASP A 118 8.77 -18.73 -12.94
CA ASP A 118 9.99 -19.49 -13.18
C ASP A 118 11.08 -19.25 -12.11
N ALA A 119 12.03 -20.17 -12.01
CA ALA A 119 13.06 -20.14 -10.98
C ALA A 119 13.88 -18.83 -10.98
N ALA A 120 14.12 -18.24 -12.15
CA ALA A 120 14.86 -16.99 -12.27
C ALA A 120 14.07 -15.81 -11.69
N THR A 121 12.78 -15.75 -11.97
CA THR A 121 11.86 -14.74 -11.45
C THR A 121 11.75 -14.84 -9.93
N VAL A 122 11.55 -16.06 -9.41
CA VAL A 122 11.47 -16.30 -7.96
C VAL A 122 12.78 -15.93 -7.27
N GLN A 123 13.93 -16.28 -7.86
CA GLN A 123 15.24 -15.89 -7.30
C GLN A 123 15.46 -14.37 -7.31
N ARG A 124 15.03 -13.68 -8.38
CA ARG A 124 15.06 -12.21 -8.46
C ARG A 124 14.20 -11.60 -7.34
N ALA A 125 12.99 -12.11 -7.15
CA ALA A 125 12.07 -11.67 -6.10
C ALA A 125 12.63 -11.88 -4.69
N ALA A 126 13.24 -13.04 -4.42
CA ALA A 126 13.88 -13.32 -3.14
C ALA A 126 15.00 -12.31 -2.82
N ARG A 127 15.89 -12.03 -3.78
CA ARG A 127 16.95 -11.03 -3.63
C ARG A 127 16.38 -9.62 -3.40
N LEU A 128 15.34 -9.24 -4.14
CA LEU A 128 14.68 -7.95 -3.95
C LEU A 128 14.05 -7.86 -2.55
N ARG A 129 13.36 -8.90 -2.07
CA ARG A 129 12.79 -8.99 -0.72
C ARG A 129 13.85 -8.79 0.34
N GLU A 130 14.94 -9.55 0.27
CA GLU A 130 16.06 -9.47 1.23
C GLU A 130 16.62 -8.06 1.29
N ARG A 131 16.81 -7.41 0.15
CA ARG A 131 17.27 -6.02 0.09
C ARG A 131 16.27 -5.04 0.70
N VAL A 132 14.97 -5.18 0.41
CA VAL A 132 13.92 -4.32 1.00
C VAL A 132 13.90 -4.45 2.53
N VAL A 133 14.00 -5.68 3.05
CA VAL A 133 14.02 -5.96 4.50
C VAL A 133 15.29 -5.44 5.16
N ALA A 134 16.47 -5.71 4.58
CA ALA A 134 17.76 -5.26 5.11
C ALA A 134 17.86 -3.74 5.18
N GLN A 135 17.23 -3.04 4.25
CA GLN A 135 17.18 -1.57 4.25
C GLN A 135 16.15 -1.00 5.23
N GLY A 136 15.42 -1.84 5.96
CA GLY A 136 14.42 -1.40 6.95
C GLY A 136 13.26 -0.60 6.35
N LEU A 137 13.01 -0.75 5.04
CA LEU A 137 12.02 0.08 4.36
C LEU A 137 10.60 -0.33 4.75
N THR A 138 9.81 0.68 5.10
CA THR A 138 8.35 0.57 5.27
C THR A 138 7.61 1.73 4.59
N LYS A 139 6.29 1.59 4.37
CA LYS A 139 5.43 2.63 3.76
C LYS A 139 5.51 3.97 4.52
N TYR A 140 5.63 3.90 5.85
CA TYR A 140 5.80 5.04 6.74
C TYR A 140 7.05 4.84 7.59
N ASN A 141 8.18 5.28 7.08
CA ASN A 141 9.43 5.30 7.83
C ASN A 141 9.48 6.56 8.73
N THR A 142 8.60 6.68 9.72
CA THR A 142 8.68 7.78 10.69
C THR A 142 9.87 7.55 11.61
N GLY A 143 10.77 8.52 11.75
CA GLY A 143 11.80 8.47 12.81
C GLY A 143 11.15 8.37 14.19
N GLY A 144 11.82 7.73 15.14
CA GLY A 144 11.25 7.51 16.48
C GLY A 144 12.16 6.69 17.38
N GLN A 145 11.77 6.60 18.65
CA GLN A 145 12.47 5.76 19.62
C GLN A 145 12.26 4.29 19.29
N ARG A 146 13.34 3.51 19.30
CA ARG A 146 13.28 2.06 19.10
C ARG A 146 12.44 1.45 20.22
N TRP A 147 11.37 0.77 19.85
CA TRP A 147 10.55 0.03 20.81
C TRP A 147 11.31 -1.19 21.32
N GLN A 148 11.17 -1.47 22.61
CA GLN A 148 11.79 -2.63 23.25
C GLN A 148 10.73 -3.67 23.51
N ARG A 149 10.96 -4.88 22.98
CA ARG A 149 10.09 -6.02 23.24
C ARG A 149 10.09 -6.34 24.73
N PRO A 150 8.93 -6.50 25.38
CA PRO A 150 8.86 -6.92 26.78
C PRO A 150 9.54 -8.27 26.98
N ALA A 151 10.56 -8.33 27.82
CA ALA A 151 11.38 -9.53 28.02
C ALA A 151 10.59 -10.71 28.59
N ALA A 152 9.55 -10.43 29.39
CA ALA A 152 8.69 -11.45 30.00
C ALA A 152 7.60 -11.97 29.04
N ALA A 153 7.39 -11.34 27.87
CA ALA A 153 6.33 -11.74 26.96
C ALA A 153 6.75 -12.94 26.10
N ALA A 154 6.09 -14.08 26.33
CA ALA A 154 6.28 -15.29 25.53
C ALA A 154 5.83 -15.12 24.07
N SER A 155 4.77 -14.31 23.85
CA SER A 155 4.24 -13.99 22.52
C SER A 155 3.85 -12.52 22.45
N VAL A 156 4.19 -11.85 21.36
CA VAL A 156 3.88 -10.43 21.11
C VAL A 156 3.10 -10.30 19.81
N VAL A 157 1.94 -9.65 19.89
CA VAL A 157 1.01 -9.44 18.77
C VAL A 157 0.93 -7.95 18.46
N LEU A 158 1.18 -7.56 17.21
CA LEU A 158 0.98 -6.20 16.73
C LEU A 158 -0.38 -6.05 16.05
N VAL A 159 -1.10 -4.98 16.40
CA VAL A 159 -2.34 -4.55 15.76
C VAL A 159 -2.14 -3.13 15.22
N PRO A 160 -1.81 -2.95 13.93
CA PRO A 160 -1.68 -1.64 13.32
C PRO A 160 -3.06 -1.07 12.97
N GLY A 161 -3.37 0.11 13.49
CA GLY A 161 -4.56 0.87 13.13
C GLY A 161 -4.51 1.37 11.68
N GLN A 162 -5.70 1.55 11.11
CA GLN A 162 -5.92 2.09 9.77
C GLN A 162 -6.83 3.31 9.83
N VAL A 163 -6.82 4.13 8.78
CA VAL A 163 -7.85 5.17 8.63
C VAL A 163 -9.16 4.47 8.27
N GLU A 164 -10.19 4.59 9.11
CA GLU A 164 -11.45 3.83 8.93
C GLU A 164 -12.21 4.20 7.64
N SER A 165 -11.96 5.40 7.10
CA SER A 165 -12.50 5.86 5.81
C SER A 165 -11.66 5.47 4.59
N ASP A 166 -10.60 4.67 4.76
CA ASP A 166 -9.75 4.22 3.65
C ASP A 166 -10.53 3.31 2.68
N ALA A 167 -10.34 3.52 1.38
CA ALA A 167 -11.02 2.74 0.34
C ALA A 167 -10.71 1.24 0.44
N SER A 168 -9.51 0.86 0.91
CA SER A 168 -9.15 -0.53 1.13
C SER A 168 -10.01 -1.21 2.20
N LEU A 169 -10.61 -0.48 3.14
CA LEU A 169 -11.59 -1.04 4.06
C LEU A 169 -12.95 -1.17 3.39
N ALA A 170 -13.40 -0.12 2.68
CA ALA A 170 -14.69 -0.12 2.00
C ALA A 170 -14.83 -1.27 0.99
N TYR A 171 -13.75 -1.59 0.26
CA TYR A 171 -13.75 -2.61 -0.80
C TYR A 171 -13.00 -3.90 -0.42
N GLY A 172 -12.28 -3.92 0.70
CA GLY A 172 -11.45 -5.05 1.10
C GLY A 172 -11.82 -5.68 2.44
N ALA A 173 -12.70 -5.09 3.25
CA ALA A 173 -13.09 -5.65 4.55
C ALA A 173 -14.58 -6.05 4.56
N PRO A 174 -14.95 -7.29 4.18
CA PRO A 174 -16.36 -7.71 4.18
C PRO A 174 -16.96 -7.93 5.58
N GLY A 175 -16.13 -8.08 6.61
CA GLY A 175 -16.56 -8.29 8.01
C GLY A 175 -16.38 -7.06 8.88
N ILE A 176 -15.54 -7.17 9.91
CA ILE A 176 -15.20 -6.04 10.79
C ILE A 176 -14.48 -4.93 10.00
N ARG A 177 -14.74 -3.67 10.36
CA ARG A 177 -14.24 -2.49 9.63
C ARG A 177 -13.69 -1.37 10.53
N SER A 178 -13.64 -1.58 11.84
CA SER A 178 -13.10 -0.61 12.79
C SER A 178 -11.82 -1.10 13.45
N ASN A 179 -10.98 -0.14 13.89
CA ASN A 179 -9.74 -0.45 14.57
C ASN A 179 -9.99 -1.17 15.91
N MET A 180 -11.03 -0.77 16.64
CA MET A 180 -11.37 -1.41 17.92
C MET A 180 -11.91 -2.83 17.74
N ALA A 181 -12.71 -3.09 16.71
CA ALA A 181 -13.16 -4.46 16.43
C ALA A 181 -11.98 -5.37 16.05
N LEU A 182 -11.00 -4.86 15.30
CA LEU A 182 -9.76 -5.59 15.01
C LEU A 182 -8.99 -5.89 16.30
N LEU A 183 -8.84 -4.89 17.18
CA LEU A 183 -8.10 -5.05 18.42
C LEU A 183 -8.77 -6.04 19.37
N GLN A 184 -10.10 -6.00 19.49
CA GLN A 184 -10.90 -6.96 20.23
C GLN A 184 -10.76 -8.38 19.67
N ALA A 185 -10.82 -8.53 18.34
CA ALA A 185 -10.64 -9.82 17.70
C ALA A 185 -9.22 -10.39 17.91
N ALA A 186 -8.20 -9.54 17.88
CA ALA A 186 -6.83 -9.93 18.19
C ALA A 186 -6.68 -10.39 19.65
N ARG A 187 -7.28 -9.66 20.61
CA ARG A 187 -7.26 -10.06 22.02
C ARG A 187 -7.99 -11.37 22.25
N ALA A 188 -9.14 -11.57 21.60
CA ALA A 188 -9.89 -12.83 21.70
C ALA A 188 -9.09 -14.03 21.14
N ALA A 189 -8.33 -13.83 20.05
CA ALA A 189 -7.49 -14.87 19.47
C ALA A 189 -6.22 -15.17 20.28
N HIS A 190 -5.71 -14.18 21.02
CA HIS A 190 -4.48 -14.26 21.80
C HIS A 190 -4.69 -13.70 23.23
N PRO A 191 -5.44 -14.41 24.10
CA PRO A 191 -5.79 -13.90 25.43
C PRO A 191 -4.56 -13.57 26.29
N ASP A 192 -3.53 -14.41 26.25
CA ASP A 192 -2.34 -14.31 27.11
C ASP A 192 -1.14 -13.61 26.44
N ALA A 193 -1.26 -13.20 25.18
CA ALA A 193 -0.16 -12.53 24.49
C ALA A 193 -0.07 -11.05 24.89
N TYR A 194 1.14 -10.49 24.76
CA TYR A 194 1.34 -9.05 24.90
C TYR A 194 0.91 -8.37 23.60
N LEU A 195 -0.20 -7.65 23.63
CA LEU A 195 -0.77 -6.95 22.49
C LEU A 195 -0.29 -5.50 22.45
N VAL A 196 0.24 -5.13 21.31
CA VAL A 196 0.65 -3.77 20.97
C VAL A 196 -0.32 -3.20 19.95
N TYR A 197 -1.05 -2.15 20.32
CA TYR A 197 -1.80 -1.35 19.35
C TYR A 197 -0.94 -0.22 18.82
N LYS A 198 -0.84 -0.09 17.50
CA LYS A 198 -0.14 1.04 16.86
C LYS A 198 -1.13 1.89 16.06
N PRO A 199 -1.55 3.06 16.56
CA PRO A 199 -2.44 3.95 15.83
C PRO A 199 -1.85 4.39 14.49
N HIS A 200 -2.70 4.68 13.52
CA HIS A 200 -2.25 5.12 12.19
C HIS A 200 -1.56 6.50 12.28
N PRO A 201 -0.41 6.72 11.61
CA PRO A 201 0.35 7.97 11.71
C PRO A 201 -0.45 9.21 11.27
N ASP A 202 -1.30 9.09 10.24
CA ASP A 202 -2.14 10.22 9.78
C ASP A 202 -3.20 10.63 10.83
N VAL A 203 -3.65 9.69 11.65
CA VAL A 203 -4.60 9.94 12.74
C VAL A 203 -3.87 10.65 13.89
N LEU A 204 -2.67 10.18 14.26
CA LEU A 204 -1.82 10.85 15.24
C LEU A 204 -1.43 12.27 14.81
N ALA A 205 -1.19 12.47 13.51
CA ALA A 205 -0.89 13.78 12.94
C ALA A 205 -2.12 14.71 12.81
N GLY A 206 -3.34 14.24 13.12
CA GLY A 206 -4.58 14.99 12.96
C GLY A 206 -4.92 15.30 11.50
N LEU A 207 -4.40 14.51 10.55
CA LEU A 207 -4.69 14.63 9.12
C LEU A 207 -5.94 13.82 8.72
N ARG A 208 -6.35 12.88 9.58
CA ARG A 208 -7.51 12.02 9.43
C ARG A 208 -8.26 11.91 10.76
N ALA A 209 -9.56 11.67 10.67
CA ALA A 209 -10.40 11.40 11.84
C ALA A 209 -9.91 10.15 12.57
N ARG A 210 -10.01 10.16 13.90
CA ARG A 210 -9.83 8.96 14.72
C ARG A 210 -10.96 7.98 14.44
N GLY A 211 -10.67 6.69 14.50
CA GLY A 211 -11.70 5.66 14.51
C GLY A 211 -12.57 5.76 15.75
N ALA A 212 -13.73 5.11 15.69
CA ALA A 212 -14.65 5.04 16.83
C ALA A 212 -13.97 4.35 18.01
N ASP A 213 -14.08 4.96 19.19
CA ASP A 213 -13.66 4.42 20.48
C ASP A 213 -12.18 4.07 20.64
N GLU A 214 -11.29 4.60 19.79
CA GLU A 214 -9.84 4.36 19.89
C GLU A 214 -9.22 4.83 21.22
N GLN A 215 -9.86 5.75 21.93
CA GLN A 215 -9.47 6.13 23.30
C GLN A 215 -9.56 4.97 24.30
N GLU A 216 -10.31 3.93 23.98
CA GLU A 216 -10.47 2.73 24.81
C GLU A 216 -9.49 1.61 24.44
N ALA A 217 -8.53 1.84 23.55
CA ALA A 217 -7.61 0.80 23.07
C ALA A 217 -6.90 0.04 24.21
N LEU A 218 -6.50 0.73 25.28
CA LEU A 218 -5.84 0.13 26.46
C LEU A 218 -6.73 -0.86 27.25
N ARG A 219 -8.03 -0.93 26.97
CA ARG A 219 -8.89 -2.00 27.52
C ARG A 219 -8.64 -3.35 26.84
N TRP A 220 -8.05 -3.34 25.65
CA TRP A 220 -7.92 -4.51 24.79
C TRP A 220 -6.45 -4.85 24.46
N CYS A 221 -5.52 -3.91 24.65
CA CYS A 221 -4.09 -4.10 24.47
C CYS A 221 -3.31 -3.80 25.75
N ASP A 222 -2.08 -4.29 25.82
CA ASP A 222 -1.15 -4.03 26.92
C ASP A 222 -0.42 -2.70 26.72
N GLU A 223 -0.21 -2.29 25.46
CA GLU A 223 0.52 -1.07 25.13
C GLU A 223 0.03 -0.40 23.85
N VAL A 224 -0.03 0.94 23.86
CA VAL A 224 -0.24 1.76 22.66
C VAL A 224 1.08 2.39 22.23
N VAL A 225 1.57 2.02 21.04
CA VAL A 225 2.88 2.47 20.53
C VAL A 225 2.72 3.47 19.38
N GLU A 226 2.78 4.75 19.72
CA GLU A 226 2.57 5.83 18.75
C GLU A 226 3.79 6.08 17.86
N HIS A 227 4.99 6.17 18.45
CA HIS A 227 6.16 6.74 17.77
C HIS A 227 7.20 5.75 17.27
N ALA A 228 7.10 4.45 17.61
CA ALA A 228 8.10 3.50 17.16
C ALA A 228 8.04 3.27 15.64
N PRO A 229 9.20 3.18 14.95
CA PRO A 229 9.26 2.85 13.53
C PRO A 229 8.60 1.50 13.25
N MET A 230 7.77 1.41 12.21
CA MET A 230 7.05 0.18 11.86
C MET A 230 8.01 -0.97 11.56
N GLY A 231 9.13 -0.69 10.88
CA GLY A 231 10.13 -1.71 10.54
C GLY A 231 10.73 -2.39 11.77
N ASP A 232 11.06 -1.60 12.80
CA ASP A 232 11.60 -2.11 14.07
C ASP A 232 10.57 -2.92 14.84
N LEU A 233 9.32 -2.45 14.88
CA LEU A 233 8.22 -3.17 15.51
C LEU A 233 7.98 -4.52 14.84
N LEU A 234 7.87 -4.54 13.51
CA LEU A 234 7.65 -5.78 12.77
C LEU A 234 8.76 -6.81 13.02
N MET A 235 10.00 -6.38 13.18
CA MET A 235 11.11 -7.29 13.53
C MET A 235 10.98 -7.87 14.95
N ALA A 236 10.39 -7.11 15.87
CA ALA A 236 10.32 -7.42 17.30
C ALA A 236 9.06 -8.18 17.73
N VAL A 237 8.01 -8.25 16.90
CA VAL A 237 6.77 -8.99 17.19
C VAL A 237 6.77 -10.40 16.56
N ASP A 238 5.82 -11.25 16.98
CA ASP A 238 5.67 -12.61 16.45
C ASP A 238 4.51 -12.70 15.45
N TRP A 239 3.40 -12.02 15.78
CA TRP A 239 2.16 -12.01 15.01
C TRP A 239 1.73 -10.61 14.66
N VAL A 240 1.06 -10.45 13.51
CA VAL A 240 0.44 -9.19 13.09
C VAL A 240 -1.00 -9.44 12.68
N HIS A 241 -1.94 -8.74 13.32
CA HIS A 241 -3.37 -8.81 13.01
C HIS A 241 -3.77 -7.56 12.23
N VAL A 242 -4.32 -7.73 11.03
CA VAL A 242 -4.69 -6.62 10.14
C VAL A 242 -6.11 -6.78 9.61
N LEU A 243 -6.76 -5.66 9.28
CA LEU A 243 -7.89 -5.68 8.36
C LEU A 243 -7.34 -5.81 6.94
N THR A 244 -6.88 -4.71 6.35
CA THR A 244 -6.39 -4.65 4.97
C THR A 244 -5.08 -3.89 4.81
N SER A 245 -4.45 -3.52 5.94
CA SER A 245 -3.25 -2.68 5.98
C SER A 245 -2.09 -3.26 5.17
N LEU A 246 -1.31 -2.41 4.49
CA LEU A 246 -0.06 -2.86 3.86
C LEU A 246 0.93 -3.42 4.89
N ALA A 247 0.80 -3.07 6.18
CA ALA A 247 1.64 -3.60 7.24
C ALA A 247 1.64 -5.13 7.32
N GLY A 248 0.53 -5.80 6.96
CA GLY A 248 0.49 -7.26 6.88
C GLY A 248 1.38 -7.81 5.76
N PHE A 249 1.44 -7.16 4.60
CA PHE A 249 2.40 -7.53 3.56
C PHE A 249 3.84 -7.31 4.02
N GLU A 250 4.12 -6.18 4.66
CA GLU A 250 5.45 -5.86 5.19
C GLU A 250 5.92 -6.84 6.27
N ALA A 251 4.97 -7.38 7.05
CA ALA A 251 5.19 -8.45 8.02
C ALA A 251 5.55 -9.78 7.31
N LEU A 252 4.81 -10.15 6.25
CA LEU A 252 5.13 -11.31 5.42
C LEU A 252 6.55 -11.23 4.83
N LEU A 253 6.97 -10.06 4.31
CA LEU A 253 8.33 -9.88 3.79
C LEU A 253 9.42 -10.19 4.83
N ARG A 254 9.10 -10.04 6.13
CA ARG A 254 9.98 -10.29 7.27
C ARG A 254 9.77 -11.66 7.92
N GLY A 255 8.99 -12.55 7.28
CA GLY A 255 8.71 -13.89 7.78
C GLY A 255 7.86 -13.93 9.04
N LYS A 256 7.03 -12.89 9.27
CA LYS A 256 6.14 -12.82 10.43
C LYS A 256 4.81 -13.49 10.15
N ALA A 257 4.19 -14.06 11.18
CA ALA A 257 2.87 -14.63 11.08
C ALA A 257 1.82 -13.51 10.97
N VAL A 258 0.85 -13.67 10.06
CA VAL A 258 -0.13 -12.62 9.76
C VAL A 258 -1.53 -13.20 9.75
N THR A 259 -2.43 -12.56 10.51
CA THR A 259 -3.85 -12.84 10.54
C THR A 259 -4.61 -11.72 9.84
N CYS A 260 -5.33 -12.05 8.75
CA CYS A 260 -6.13 -11.12 7.99
C CYS A 260 -7.62 -11.24 8.36
N HIS A 261 -8.17 -10.15 8.89
CA HIS A 261 -9.60 -10.01 9.18
C HIS A 261 -10.38 -9.39 8.01
N GLY A 262 -9.66 -8.73 7.09
CA GLY A 262 -10.16 -8.37 5.76
C GLY A 262 -9.57 -9.26 4.68
N GLN A 263 -9.68 -8.80 3.43
CA GLN A 263 -9.24 -9.48 2.21
C GLN A 263 -8.21 -8.64 1.42
N PRO A 264 -7.11 -8.17 2.03
CA PRO A 264 -6.07 -7.43 1.32
C PRO A 264 -5.47 -8.26 0.18
N PHE A 265 -4.79 -7.63 -0.77
CA PHE A 265 -4.29 -8.30 -1.98
C PHE A 265 -3.42 -9.54 -1.71
N TYR A 266 -2.75 -9.60 -0.56
CA TYR A 266 -1.83 -10.67 -0.16
C TYR A 266 -2.50 -11.80 0.66
N SER A 267 -3.78 -11.68 1.00
CA SER A 267 -4.57 -12.74 1.65
C SER A 267 -5.15 -13.73 0.64
N GLY A 268 -5.51 -14.94 1.07
CA GLY A 268 -6.13 -15.97 0.23
C GLY A 268 -5.14 -16.81 -0.58
N TRP A 269 -3.84 -16.59 -0.44
CA TRP A 269 -2.79 -17.33 -1.17
C TRP A 269 -2.09 -18.39 -0.32
N GLY A 270 -2.58 -18.64 0.90
CA GLY A 270 -2.01 -19.62 1.84
C GLY A 270 -0.80 -19.14 2.64
N LEU A 271 -0.48 -17.83 2.58
CA LEU A 271 0.60 -17.18 3.34
C LEU A 271 0.13 -16.51 4.63
N THR A 272 -1.18 -16.38 4.82
CA THR A 272 -1.83 -15.70 5.93
C THR A 272 -2.88 -16.61 6.57
N GLN A 273 -3.19 -16.36 7.84
CA GLN A 273 -4.41 -16.89 8.46
C GLN A 273 -5.57 -15.97 8.11
N ASP A 274 -6.44 -16.42 7.21
CA ASP A 274 -7.56 -15.61 6.72
C ASP A 274 -8.84 -15.92 7.50
N MET A 275 -9.36 -14.92 8.22
CA MET A 275 -10.62 -15.06 8.97
C MET A 275 -11.83 -15.06 8.03
N LEU A 276 -11.71 -14.39 6.88
CA LEU A 276 -12.72 -14.31 5.84
C LEU A 276 -12.06 -14.53 4.46
N PRO A 277 -11.75 -15.78 4.07
CA PRO A 277 -11.01 -16.07 2.84
C PRO A 277 -11.77 -15.60 1.60
N ASN A 278 -11.03 -15.11 0.60
CA ASN A 278 -11.60 -14.74 -0.70
C ASN A 278 -11.73 -15.98 -1.59
N VAL A 279 -12.98 -16.38 -1.89
CA VAL A 279 -13.29 -17.60 -2.65
C VAL A 279 -12.72 -17.64 -4.07
N ARG A 280 -12.34 -16.49 -4.66
CA ARG A 280 -11.72 -16.44 -6.00
C ARG A 280 -10.24 -16.80 -5.99
N ARG A 281 -9.57 -16.68 -4.84
CA ARG A 281 -8.13 -16.94 -4.69
C ARG A 281 -7.93 -18.39 -4.25
N THR A 282 -7.74 -19.26 -5.22
CA THR A 282 -7.67 -20.72 -5.00
C THR A 282 -6.25 -21.27 -5.10
N ARG A 283 -5.31 -20.51 -5.68
CA ARG A 283 -3.91 -20.89 -5.81
C ARG A 283 -3.17 -20.65 -4.49
N ARG A 284 -2.28 -21.57 -4.13
CA ARG A 284 -1.29 -21.35 -3.07
C ARG A 284 -0.01 -20.79 -3.68
N LEU A 285 0.58 -19.80 -3.01
CA LEU A 285 1.83 -19.16 -3.41
C LEU A 285 2.90 -19.32 -2.33
N ALA A 286 4.14 -19.45 -2.76
CA ALA A 286 5.29 -19.15 -1.92
C ALA A 286 5.45 -17.62 -1.77
N LEU A 287 6.11 -17.19 -0.69
CA LEU A 287 6.30 -15.75 -0.41
C LEU A 287 6.98 -15.02 -1.57
N ASP A 288 7.99 -15.63 -2.19
CA ASP A 288 8.74 -15.00 -3.28
C ASP A 288 7.96 -14.98 -4.61
N GLU A 289 6.95 -15.83 -4.80
CA GLU A 289 6.00 -15.71 -5.91
C GLU A 289 5.06 -14.51 -5.69
N LEU A 290 4.56 -14.33 -4.46
CA LEU A 290 3.79 -13.15 -4.10
C LEU A 290 4.63 -11.87 -4.29
N VAL A 291 5.90 -11.88 -3.90
CA VAL A 291 6.83 -10.75 -4.12
C VAL A 291 7.05 -10.51 -5.61
N ALA A 292 7.25 -11.56 -6.42
CA ALA A 292 7.40 -11.40 -7.86
C ALA A 292 6.18 -10.72 -8.50
N GLY A 293 4.97 -11.14 -8.14
CA GLY A 293 3.75 -10.50 -8.65
C GLY A 293 3.59 -9.07 -8.14
N ALA A 294 3.70 -8.87 -6.83
CA ALA A 294 3.37 -7.61 -6.17
C ALA A 294 4.46 -6.53 -6.34
N LEU A 295 5.75 -6.88 -6.36
CA LEU A 295 6.87 -5.92 -6.39
C LEU A 295 7.63 -5.89 -7.71
N ILE A 296 7.36 -6.79 -8.65
CA ILE A 296 8.04 -6.80 -9.95
C ILE A 296 7.02 -6.67 -11.08
N GLY A 297 6.04 -7.57 -11.15
CA GLY A 297 5.15 -7.64 -12.31
C GLY A 297 4.02 -6.62 -12.33
N TYR A 298 3.50 -6.20 -11.16
CA TYR A 298 2.33 -5.33 -11.09
C TYR A 298 2.62 -3.82 -11.07
N PRO A 299 3.59 -3.32 -10.29
CA PRO A 299 3.83 -1.88 -10.22
C PRO A 299 4.69 -1.38 -11.39
N VAL A 300 4.48 -0.11 -11.73
CA VAL A 300 5.40 0.69 -12.54
C VAL A 300 6.25 1.52 -11.59
N TYR A 301 7.57 1.44 -11.75
CA TYR A 301 8.50 2.28 -10.99
C TYR A 301 8.91 3.50 -11.79
N LEU A 302 8.86 4.67 -11.18
CA LEU A 302 9.08 5.95 -11.82
C LEU A 302 10.33 6.61 -11.25
N SER A 303 11.25 6.99 -12.14
CA SER A 303 12.43 7.75 -11.79
C SER A 303 12.07 9.09 -11.16
N ARG A 304 12.82 9.45 -10.11
CA ARG A 304 12.71 10.77 -9.50
C ARG A 304 13.36 11.87 -10.31
N THR A 305 14.40 11.54 -11.07
CA THR A 305 15.12 12.47 -11.94
C THR A 305 14.38 12.72 -13.26
N GLY A 306 13.30 11.97 -13.51
CA GLY A 306 12.46 12.11 -14.69
C GLY A 306 12.95 11.29 -15.89
N SER A 307 13.91 10.39 -15.70
CA SER A 307 14.46 9.51 -16.75
C SER A 307 13.51 8.42 -17.25
N GLY A 308 12.24 8.42 -16.82
CA GLY A 308 11.22 7.47 -17.24
C GLY A 308 10.96 6.38 -16.21
N GLN A 309 10.64 5.18 -16.69
CA GLN A 309 10.37 4.03 -15.84
C GLN A 309 11.67 3.34 -15.41
N LEU A 310 11.63 2.68 -14.26
CA LEU A 310 12.74 1.96 -13.65
C LEU A 310 12.35 0.50 -13.42
N GLU A 311 13.37 -0.34 -13.25
CA GLU A 311 13.20 -1.64 -12.59
C GLU A 311 13.09 -1.45 -11.06
N PRO A 312 12.40 -2.36 -10.33
CA PRO A 312 12.25 -2.27 -8.88
C PRO A 312 13.57 -2.16 -8.12
N GLU A 313 14.62 -2.85 -8.57
CA GLU A 313 15.95 -2.80 -7.96
C GLU A 313 16.56 -1.40 -8.09
N GLN A 314 16.42 -0.76 -9.25
CA GLN A 314 16.91 0.59 -9.50
C GLN A 314 16.12 1.61 -8.68
N ALA A 315 14.80 1.41 -8.56
CA ALA A 315 13.96 2.24 -7.72
C ALA A 315 14.37 2.12 -6.24
N LEU A 316 14.73 0.92 -5.79
CA LEU A 316 15.28 0.69 -4.46
C LEU A 316 16.63 1.40 -4.28
N ASP A 317 17.52 1.34 -5.26
CA ASP A 317 18.81 2.05 -5.23
C ASP A 317 18.62 3.56 -5.10
N GLU A 318 17.73 4.16 -5.91
CA GLU A 318 17.40 5.58 -5.83
C GLU A 318 16.81 5.97 -4.47
N LEU A 319 15.95 5.12 -3.91
CA LEU A 319 15.36 5.30 -2.59
C LEU A 319 16.43 5.30 -1.48
N VAL A 320 17.34 4.33 -1.50
CA VAL A 320 18.43 4.22 -0.52
C VAL A 320 19.37 5.42 -0.62
N ALA A 321 19.84 5.74 -1.82
CA ALA A 321 20.73 6.87 -2.06
C ALA A 321 20.09 8.22 -1.68
N TRP A 322 18.76 8.32 -1.78
CA TRP A 322 18.05 9.50 -1.33
C TRP A 322 17.95 9.59 0.20
N ARG A 323 17.72 8.48 0.91
CA ARG A 323 17.76 8.47 2.38
C ARG A 323 19.10 8.93 2.91
N GLU A 324 20.19 8.43 2.33
CA GLU A 324 21.55 8.75 2.76
C GLU A 324 21.88 10.23 2.57
N ARG A 325 21.43 10.84 1.46
CA ARG A 325 21.64 12.26 1.18
C ARG A 325 20.84 13.20 2.08
N ASP A 326 19.55 12.92 2.28
CA ASP A 326 18.66 13.83 3.02
C ASP A 326 18.63 13.56 4.54
N GLY A 327 19.43 12.58 5.01
CA GLY A 327 19.57 12.24 6.43
C GLY A 327 18.25 11.87 7.13
N GLY A 328 17.22 11.51 6.36
CA GLY A 328 15.85 11.31 6.86
C GLY A 328 15.20 12.56 7.48
N LYS A 329 15.76 13.77 7.31
CA LYS A 329 15.23 15.02 7.88
C LYS A 329 14.54 15.87 6.82
N LEU A 330 13.31 16.29 7.11
CA LEU A 330 12.55 17.21 6.24
C LEU A 330 13.15 18.62 6.26
N PRO A 331 13.19 19.30 5.10
CA PRO A 331 13.38 20.74 5.05
C PRO A 331 12.32 21.46 5.90
N TRP A 332 12.75 22.42 6.73
CA TRP A 332 11.90 23.13 7.70
C TRP A 332 10.67 23.81 7.07
N TRP A 333 10.77 24.29 5.82
CA TRP A 333 9.68 24.94 5.09
C TRP A 333 8.51 23.98 4.80
N ARG A 334 8.74 22.66 4.73
CA ARG A 334 7.67 21.67 4.56
C ARG A 334 6.89 21.40 5.86
N LYS A 335 7.50 21.63 7.03
CA LYS A 335 6.78 21.65 8.31
C LYS A 335 5.80 22.83 8.37
N LEU A 336 6.17 23.96 7.76
CA LEU A 336 5.28 25.12 7.63
C LEU A 336 4.11 24.83 6.68
N PHE A 337 4.37 24.12 5.57
CA PHE A 337 3.33 23.70 4.63
C PHE A 337 2.29 22.73 5.25
N ARG A 338 2.66 21.94 6.27
CA ARG A 338 1.70 21.15 7.09
C ARG A 338 0.68 22.04 7.82
N VAL A 339 1.12 23.18 8.35
CA VAL A 339 0.23 24.14 9.02
C VAL A 339 -0.76 24.71 8.01
N VAL A 340 -0.30 25.01 6.79
CA VAL A 340 -1.16 25.50 5.71
C VAL A 340 -2.12 24.42 5.20
N LEU A 341 -1.67 23.18 4.97
CA LEU A 341 -2.55 22.06 4.59
C LEU A 341 -3.63 21.78 5.65
N ARG A 342 -3.30 21.89 6.95
CA ARG A 342 -4.28 21.78 8.05
C ARG A 342 -5.38 22.84 7.96
N GLN A 343 -5.05 24.04 7.49
CA GLN A 343 -6.01 25.15 7.34
C GLN A 343 -6.78 25.10 6.01
N VAL A 344 -6.19 24.56 4.95
CA VAL A 344 -6.76 24.57 3.59
C VAL A 344 -7.57 23.32 3.25
N VAL A 345 -7.17 22.14 3.76
CA VAL A 345 -7.84 20.86 3.39
C VAL A 345 -9.16 20.67 4.13
N GLY A 346 -9.44 21.42 5.19
CA GLY A 346 -10.70 21.33 5.92
C GLY A 346 -10.88 19.94 6.52
N VAL A 347 -10.62 19.81 7.81
CA VAL A 347 -11.10 18.65 8.56
C VAL A 347 -12.63 18.62 8.40
N ARG A 348 -13.11 17.63 7.65
CA ARG A 348 -14.46 17.10 7.71
C ARG A 348 -14.34 15.60 7.86
#